data_AF-A0AAW8QHV3-F1
#
_entry.id   AF-A0AAW8QHV3-F1
#
_cell.length_a   1.000
_cell.length_b   1.000
_cell.length_c   1.000
_cell.angle_alpha   90.00
_cell.angle_beta   90.00
_cell.angle_gamma   90.00
#
_symmetry.space_group_name_H-M   'P 1'
#
loop_
_entity.id
_entity.type
_entity.pdbx_description
1 polymer ?
#
loop_
_entity_poly.entity_id
_entity_poly.type
_entity_poly.pdbx_seq_one_letter_code
_entity_poly.pdbx_strand_id
1 'polypeptide(L)'
;MFQNTFKPFSEDELPQGFNYPVKYLELSKNLKPLHSIPYFSWWFYDAVEPLDETMEIYFSLTGCKNLIVFARDGDWAACFDATDYSGDPKVLVYDLGNRENHYEKKILMNG
;
A
#
# COMPACT_ATOMS: atom_id res chain seq x y z
N MET A 1 -4.73 16.36 11.22
CA MET A 1 -5.38 15.14 11.76
C MET A 1 -4.35 14.04 11.67
N PHE A 2 -4.18 13.21 12.70
CA PHE A 2 -3.24 12.09 12.67
C PHE A 2 -4.01 10.78 12.69
N GLN A 3 -3.66 9.85 11.80
CA GLN A 3 -4.19 8.50 11.81
C GLN A 3 -3.47 7.70 12.90
N ASN A 4 -4.23 6.98 13.73
CA ASN A 4 -3.66 6.16 14.81
C ASN A 4 -3.58 4.68 14.44
N THR A 5 -4.49 4.23 13.58
CA THR A 5 -4.66 2.84 13.12
C THR A 5 -5.27 2.85 11.73
N PHE A 6 -5.18 1.73 11.02
CA PHE A 6 -5.87 1.50 9.76
C PHE A 6 -6.24 0.03 9.64
N LYS A 7 -7.17 -0.31 8.76
CA LYS A 7 -7.60 -1.69 8.50
C LYS A 7 -7.03 -2.19 7.17
N PRO A 8 -6.12 -3.18 7.14
CA PRO A 8 -5.75 -3.87 5.92
C PRO A 8 -6.91 -4.70 5.36
N PHE A 9 -6.87 -5.03 4.07
CA PHE A 9 -7.76 -6.05 3.50
C PHE A 9 -7.60 -7.38 4.24
N SER A 10 -8.71 -8.11 4.41
CA SER A 10 -8.69 -9.39 5.13
C SER A 10 -7.99 -10.48 4.33
N GLU A 11 -7.44 -11.49 5.01
CA GLU A 11 -6.74 -12.60 4.34
C GLU A 11 -7.61 -13.33 3.30
N ASP A 12 -8.93 -13.40 3.53
CA ASP A 12 -9.89 -14.02 2.62
C ASP A 12 -10.09 -13.23 1.31
N GLU A 13 -9.79 -11.93 1.32
CA GLU A 13 -9.85 -11.08 0.12
C GLU A 13 -8.53 -11.11 -0.67
N LEU A 14 -7.42 -11.46 -0.02
CA LEU A 14 -6.10 -11.38 -0.64
C LEU A 14 -5.94 -12.44 -1.75
N PRO A 15 -5.16 -12.14 -2.80
CA PRO A 15 -4.78 -13.15 -3.77
C PRO A 15 -4.10 -14.34 -3.10
N GLN A 16 -4.44 -15.54 -3.56
CA GLN A 16 -3.88 -16.76 -3.00
C GLN A 16 -2.34 -16.73 -3.04
N GLY A 17 -1.72 -16.92 -1.87
CA GLY A 17 -0.26 -16.91 -1.70
C GLY A 17 0.35 -15.55 -1.35
N PHE A 18 -0.41 -14.46 -1.49
CA PHE A 18 0.04 -13.14 -1.04
C PHE A 18 0.02 -13.07 0.49
N ASN A 19 1.04 -12.44 1.06
CA ASN A 19 1.13 -12.18 2.49
C ASN A 19 1.66 -10.76 2.71
N TYR A 20 1.07 -10.04 3.65
CA TYR A 20 1.60 -8.75 4.07
C TYR A 20 2.93 -8.89 4.80
N PRO A 21 3.82 -7.88 4.72
CA PRO A 21 4.95 -7.77 5.63
C PRO A 21 4.46 -7.72 7.08
N VAL A 22 5.12 -8.45 7.99
CA VAL A 22 4.76 -8.47 9.42
C VAL A 22 4.74 -7.05 10.01
N LYS A 23 5.73 -6.22 9.67
CA LYS A 23 5.82 -4.82 10.14
C LYS A 23 4.63 -3.97 9.68
N TYR A 24 4.06 -4.24 8.51
CA TYR A 24 2.87 -3.54 8.03
C TYR A 24 1.64 -3.89 8.88
N LEU A 25 1.48 -5.17 9.24
CA LEU A 25 0.42 -5.63 10.15
C LEU A 25 0.59 -5.13 11.60
N GLU A 26 1.82 -4.86 12.03
CA GLU A 26 2.08 -4.20 13.32
C GLU A 26 1.70 -2.72 13.27
N LEU A 27 2.05 -2.03 12.19
CA LEU A 27 1.71 -0.62 11.98
C LEU A 27 0.20 -0.38 11.90
N SER A 28 -0.57 -1.32 11.33
CA SER A 28 -2.03 -1.20 11.25
C SER A 28 -2.70 -1.04 12.60
N LYS A 29 -2.10 -1.62 13.65
CA LYS A 29 -2.59 -1.59 15.02
C LYS A 29 -2.11 -0.35 15.80
N ASN A 30 -1.01 0.29 15.37
CA ASN A 30 -0.43 1.45 16.06
C ASN A 30 0.52 2.26 15.17
N LEU A 31 0.07 3.42 14.71
CA LEU A 31 0.85 4.35 13.90
C LEU A 31 1.62 5.40 14.73
N LYS A 32 1.52 5.39 16.06
CA LYS A 32 2.25 6.35 16.93
C LYS A 32 3.76 6.45 16.62
N PRO A 33 4.48 5.36 16.29
CA PRO A 33 5.89 5.47 15.90
C PRO A 33 6.11 6.42 14.73
N LEU A 34 5.17 6.49 13.77
CA LEU A 34 5.28 7.36 12.59
C LEU A 34 5.01 8.83 12.92
N HIS A 35 4.28 9.13 13.98
CA HIS A 35 4.02 10.52 14.40
C HIS A 35 5.28 11.25 14.85
N SER A 36 6.34 10.51 15.16
CA SER A 36 7.65 11.08 15.50
C SER A 36 8.46 11.53 14.27
N ILE A 37 8.06 11.11 13.07
CA ILE A 37 8.74 11.44 11.82
C ILE A 37 8.29 12.84 11.37
N PRO A 38 9.19 13.83 11.31
CA PRO A 38 8.85 15.17 10.83
C PRO A 38 8.32 15.14 9.39
N TYR A 39 7.23 15.86 9.14
CA TYR A 39 6.62 16.01 7.81
C TYR A 39 6.12 14.71 7.18
N PHE A 40 5.84 13.67 7.97
CA PHE A 40 5.20 12.47 7.46
C PHE A 40 3.74 12.76 7.04
N SER A 41 3.48 12.68 5.74
CA SER A 41 2.22 13.06 5.09
C SER A 41 1.39 11.87 4.57
N TRP A 42 1.97 10.66 4.53
CA TRP A 42 1.28 9.48 4.03
C TRP A 42 0.12 9.07 4.93
N TRP A 43 -1.04 8.89 4.31
CA TRP A 43 -2.26 8.42 4.93
C TRP A 43 -2.49 6.95 4.54
N PHE A 44 -2.58 6.04 5.52
CA PHE A 44 -2.80 4.63 5.24
C PHE A 44 -4.25 4.38 4.84
N TYR A 45 -4.42 3.50 3.86
CA TYR A 45 -5.72 3.11 3.34
C TYR A 45 -6.49 2.29 4.38
N ASP A 46 -7.79 2.55 4.52
CA ASP A 46 -8.69 1.74 5.33
C ASP A 46 -9.52 0.86 4.38
N ALA A 47 -9.37 -0.45 4.49
CA ALA A 47 -10.05 -1.44 3.65
C ALA A 47 -11.54 -1.54 4.03
N VAL A 48 -12.30 -0.55 3.56
CA VAL A 48 -13.76 -0.44 3.69
C VAL A 48 -14.44 -1.03 2.46
N GLU A 49 -13.90 -0.74 1.28
CA GLU A 49 -14.34 -1.24 -0.01
C GLU A 49 -13.73 -2.63 -0.30
N PRO A 50 -14.39 -3.47 -1.11
CA PRO A 50 -13.82 -4.74 -1.56
C PRO A 50 -12.48 -4.57 -2.30
N LEU A 51 -11.59 -5.56 -2.15
CA LEU A 51 -10.27 -5.51 -2.77
C LEU A 51 -10.33 -5.48 -4.30
N ASP A 52 -11.22 -6.25 -4.92
CA ASP A 52 -11.39 -6.33 -6.36
C ASP A 52 -11.83 -4.99 -6.97
N GLU A 53 -12.82 -4.33 -6.37
CA GLU A 53 -13.25 -2.98 -6.77
C GLU A 53 -12.09 -1.99 -6.67
N THR A 54 -11.34 -2.05 -5.58
CA THR A 54 -10.17 -1.19 -5.37
C THR A 54 -9.11 -1.45 -6.44
N MET A 55 -8.78 -2.72 -6.72
CA MET A 55 -7.81 -3.09 -7.76
C MET A 55 -8.23 -2.60 -9.15
N GLU A 56 -9.51 -2.67 -9.50
CA GLU A 56 -10.02 -2.18 -10.79
C GLU A 56 -9.90 -0.66 -10.92
N ILE A 57 -10.15 0.08 -9.84
CA ILE A 57 -9.95 1.54 -9.79
C ILE A 57 -8.48 1.87 -10.05
N TYR A 58 -7.56 1.23 -9.33
CA TYR A 58 -6.13 1.49 -9.49
C TYR A 58 -5.60 1.03 -10.85
N PHE A 59 -6.13 -0.05 -11.42
CA PHE A 59 -5.82 -0.46 -12.79
C PHE A 59 -6.26 0.60 -13.81
N SER A 60 -7.45 1.19 -13.65
CA SER A 60 -7.96 2.24 -14.53
C SER A 60 -7.14 3.54 -14.45
N LEU A 61 -6.56 3.82 -13.28
CA LEU A 61 -5.75 5.01 -13.04
C LEU A 61 -4.30 4.86 -13.50
N THR A 62 -3.71 3.67 -13.32
CA THR A 62 -2.27 3.43 -13.52
C THR A 62 -1.95 2.60 -14.76
N GLY A 63 -2.90 1.82 -15.28
CA GLY A 63 -2.67 0.79 -16.30
C GLY A 63 -2.02 -0.49 -15.76
N CYS A 64 -1.72 -0.57 -14.46
CA CYS A 64 -1.05 -1.70 -13.82
C CYS A 64 -2.06 -2.55 -13.03
N LYS A 65 -2.05 -3.86 -13.29
CA LYS A 65 -2.92 -4.82 -12.60
C LYS A 65 -2.31 -5.25 -11.26
N ASN A 66 -3.13 -5.88 -10.42
CA ASN A 66 -2.71 -6.54 -9.18
C ASN A 66 -2.05 -5.57 -8.19
N LEU A 67 -2.59 -4.35 -8.07
CA LEU A 67 -2.13 -3.35 -7.12
C LEU A 67 -3.01 -3.34 -5.88
N ILE A 68 -2.44 -3.68 -4.73
CA ILE A 68 -3.11 -3.50 -3.43
C ILE A 68 -2.66 -2.15 -2.88
N VAL A 69 -3.49 -1.11 -2.98
CA VAL A 69 -3.18 0.18 -2.35
C VAL A 69 -3.11 0.03 -0.83
N PHE A 70 -2.11 0.68 -0.22
CA PHE A 70 -1.99 0.72 1.23
C PHE A 70 -1.75 2.11 1.81
N ALA A 71 -1.32 3.10 1.01
CA ALA A 71 -1.20 4.48 1.47
C ALA A 71 -1.30 5.52 0.34
N ARG A 72 -1.64 6.75 0.71
CA ARG A 72 -1.78 7.92 -0.17
C ARG A 72 -1.04 9.13 0.38
N ASP A 73 -0.50 9.96 -0.51
CA ASP A 73 -0.02 11.30 -0.19
C ASP A 73 -0.41 12.25 -1.34
N GLY A 74 -1.54 12.97 -1.18
CA GLY A 74 -2.14 13.70 -2.28
C GLY A 74 -2.43 12.80 -3.50
N ASP A 75 -1.86 13.15 -4.65
CA ASP A 75 -2.00 12.37 -5.88
C ASP A 75 -1.13 11.11 -5.90
N TRP A 76 -0.20 10.96 -4.96
CA TRP A 76 0.65 9.77 -4.88
C TRP A 76 -0.07 8.61 -4.21
N ALA A 77 0.12 7.41 -4.76
CA ALA A 77 -0.37 6.16 -4.19
C ALA A 77 0.75 5.14 -4.05
N ALA A 78 0.84 4.53 -2.88
CA ALA A 78 1.73 3.40 -2.62
C ALA A 78 0.90 2.11 -2.62
N CYS A 79 1.35 1.14 -3.41
CA CYS A 79 0.69 -0.13 -3.62
C CYS A 79 1.68 -1.28 -3.42
N PHE A 80 1.19 -2.41 -2.89
CA PHE A 80 1.90 -3.69 -2.97
C PHE A 80 1.64 -4.34 -4.34
N ASP A 81 2.66 -5.01 -4.86
CA ASP A 81 2.52 -5.96 -5.97
C ASP A 81 1.88 -7.25 -5.45
N ALA A 82 0.62 -7.48 -5.79
CA ALA A 82 -0.14 -8.64 -5.31
C ALA A 82 0.31 -9.97 -5.92
N THR A 83 1.22 -9.94 -6.91
CA THR A 83 1.84 -11.14 -7.50
C THR A 83 3.15 -11.53 -6.83
N ASP A 84 3.63 -10.72 -5.88
CA ASP A 84 4.83 -10.99 -5.11
C ASP A 84 4.48 -11.78 -3.83
N TYR A 85 4.74 -13.09 -3.88
CA TYR A 85 4.42 -14.03 -2.81
C TYR A 85 5.57 -14.24 -1.80
N SER A 86 6.58 -13.35 -1.79
CA SER A 86 7.76 -13.49 -0.93
C SER A 86 7.48 -13.29 0.57
N GLY A 87 6.34 -12.68 0.92
CA GLY A 87 6.06 -12.19 2.28
C GLY A 87 6.69 -10.82 2.59
N ASP A 88 7.43 -10.25 1.64
CA ASP A 88 7.88 -8.86 1.63
C ASP A 88 7.63 -8.25 0.24
N PRO A 89 6.36 -8.11 -0.16
CA PRO A 89 6.00 -7.70 -1.51
C PRO A 89 6.60 -6.36 -1.89
N LYS A 90 7.05 -6.25 -3.15
CA LYS A 90 7.49 -4.98 -3.73
C LYS A 90 6.46 -3.87 -3.51
N VAL A 91 6.98 -2.68 -3.23
CA VAL A 91 6.21 -1.45 -3.14
C VAL A 91 6.38 -0.63 -4.41
N LEU A 92 5.26 -0.32 -5.05
CA LEU A 92 5.16 0.48 -6.26
C LEU A 92 4.49 1.82 -5.91
N VAL A 93 5.07 2.94 -6.36
CA VAL A 93 4.55 4.28 -6.08
C VAL A 93 4.18 4.98 -7.39
N TYR A 94 2.91 5.36 -7.50
CA TYR A 94 2.34 5.99 -8.70
C TYR A 94 1.87 7.41 -8.40
N ASP A 95 2.15 8.35 -9.31
CA ASP A 95 1.49 9.65 -9.36
C ASP A 95 0.17 9.51 -10.14
N LEU A 96 -0.97 9.61 -9.43
CA LEU A 96 -2.28 9.48 -10.06
C LEU A 96 -2.74 10.74 -10.79
N GLY A 97 -2.09 11.88 -10.52
CA GLY A 97 -2.32 13.14 -11.23
C GLY A 97 -1.56 13.23 -12.55
N ASN A 98 -0.49 12.43 -12.70
CA ASN A 98 0.31 12.37 -13.92
C ASN A 98 0.77 10.93 -14.24
N ARG A 99 0.04 10.29 -15.17
CA ARG A 99 0.26 8.89 -15.59
C ARG A 99 1.65 8.58 -16.14
N GLU A 100 2.46 9.58 -16.50
CA GLU A 100 3.83 9.36 -17.00
C GLU A 100 4.89 9.27 -15.89
N ASN A 101 4.57 9.64 -14.64
CA ASN A 101 5.51 9.59 -13.52
C ASN A 101 5.19 8.44 -12.55
N HIS A 102 6.01 7.39 -12.57
CA HIS A 102 5.99 6.31 -11.56
C HIS A 102 7.41 6.01 -11.08
N TYR A 103 7.55 5.52 -9.85
CA TYR A 103 8.82 5.05 -9.30
C TYR A 103 8.64 3.74 -8.55
N GLU A 104 9.53 2.78 -8.83
CA GLU A 104 9.60 1.49 -8.15
C GLU A 104 10.73 1.51 -7.11
N LYS A 105 10.42 1.25 -5.84
CA LYS A 105 11.44 1.08 -4.81
C LYS A 105 11.63 -0.39 -4.48
N LYS A 106 12.73 -0.97 -4.94
CA LYS A 106 13.23 -2.24 -4.38
C LYS A 106 13.80 -1.96 -2.99
N ILE A 107 13.20 -2.48 -1.93
CA ILE A 107 13.80 -2.45 -0.59
C ILE A 107 14.93 -3.49 -0.60
N LEU A 108 16.18 -3.02 -0.72
CA LEU A 108 17.35 -3.84 -0.44
C LEU A 108 17.47 -3.94 1.09
N MET A 109 16.96 -5.01 1.69
CA MET A 109 17.38 -5.38 3.04
C MET A 109 18.80 -5.95 2.94
N ASN A 110 19.80 -5.15 3.33
CA ASN A 110 21.12 -5.69 3.65
C ASN A 110 20.95 -6.54 4.92
N GLY A 111 21.35 -7.81 4.81
CA GLY A 111 21.27 -8.82 5.89
C GLY A 111 22.22 -8.60 7.04
#